data_AF-A0A2M7YX61-F1
#
_entry.id   AF-A0A2M7YX61-F1
#
_cell.length_a   1.000
_cell.length_b   1.000
_cell.length_c   1.000
_cell.angle_alpha   90.00
_cell.angle_beta   90.00
_cell.angle_gamma   90.00
#
_symmetry.space_group_name_H-M   'P 1'
#
loop_
_entity.id
_entity.type
_entity.pdbx_description
1 polymer ?
#
loop_
_entity_poly.entity_id
_entity_poly.type
_entity_poly.pdbx_seq_one_letter_code
_entity_poly.pdbx_strand_id
1 'polypeptide(L)' 'MIRTLRSLRFLFTAPLILLMLVVINWMTSPGDWWVQWAALGIGIAWVIALMRVIRAAILVGGATALAAWWMKRRSN' A
#
# COMPACT_ATOMS: atom_id res chain seq x y z
N MET A 1 0.14 2.09 -14.86
CA MET A 1 -0.68 2.97 -13.98
C MET A 1 -1.77 2.23 -13.21
N ILE A 2 -2.59 1.38 -13.85
CA ILE A 2 -3.72 0.64 -13.20
C ILE A 2 -3.29 -0.20 -11.98
N ARG A 3 -2.13 -0.88 -12.06
CA ARG A 3 -1.60 -1.68 -10.93
C ARG A 3 -1.23 -0.82 -9.72
N THR A 4 -0.72 0.40 -9.92
CA THR A 4 -0.28 1.31 -8.85
C THR A 4 -1.46 1.89 -8.08
N LEU A 5 -2.53 2.28 -8.77
CA LEU A 5 -3.79 2.75 -8.17
C LEU A 5 -4.46 1.65 -7.33
N ARG A 6 -4.43 0.40 -7.79
CA ARG A 6 -4.93 -0.76 -7.04
C ARG A 6 -4.11 -1.01 -5.77
N SER A 7 -2.77 -0.87 -5.84
CA SER A 7 -1.89 -0.98 -4.67
C SER A 7 -2.12 0.14 -3.64
N LEU A 8 -2.46 1.34 -4.08
CA LEU A 8 -2.81 2.47 -3.20
C LEU A 8 -4.07 2.19 -2.39
N ARG A 9 -5.14 1.69 -3.03
CA ARG A 9 -6.35 1.26 -2.32
C ARG A 9 -6.05 0.11 -1.36
N PHE A 10 -5.26 -0.87 -1.81
CA PHE A 10 -4.85 -2.00 -0.98
C PHE A 10 -4.13 -1.58 0.31
N LEU A 11 -3.41 -0.46 0.29
CA LEU A 11 -2.73 0.07 1.48
C LEU A 11 -3.71 0.39 2.63
N PHE A 12 -4.92 0.83 2.30
CA PHE A 12 -5.97 1.13 3.27
C PHE A 12 -6.92 -0.05 3.49
N THR A 13 -7.19 -0.82 2.45
CA THR A 13 -8.12 -1.96 2.52
C THR A 13 -7.53 -3.15 3.30
N ALA A 14 -6.24 -3.45 3.18
CA ALA A 14 -5.63 -4.58 3.89
C ALA A 14 -5.68 -4.44 5.42
N PRO A 15 -5.36 -3.28 6.03
CA PRO A 15 -5.55 -3.07 7.47
C PRO A 15 -7.02 -3.22 7.90
N LEU A 16 -7.96 -2.74 7.08
CA LEU A 16 -9.40 -2.89 7.36
C LEU A 16 -9.83 -4.37 7.33
N ILE A 17 -9.35 -5.14 6.36
CA ILE A 17 -9.59 -6.58 6.27
C ILE A 17 -9.00 -7.28 7.50
N LEU A 18 -7.78 -6.93 7.89
CA LEU A 18 -7.10 -7.52 9.05
C LEU A 18 -7.87 -7.24 10.35
N LEU A 19 -8.35 -6.01 10.53
CA LEU A 19 -9.20 -5.63 11.65
C LEU A 19 -10.53 -6.40 11.67
N MET A 20 -11.17 -6.54 10.51
CA MET A 20 -12.38 -7.36 10.38
C MET A 20 -12.11 -8.83 10.73
N LEU A 21 -11.00 -9.40 10.26
CA LEU A 21 -10.63 -10.79 10.58
C LEU A 21 -10.38 -11.00 12.07
N VAL A 22 -9.80 -10.00 12.76
CA VAL A 22 -9.62 -10.03 14.22
C VAL A 22 -10.97 -10.03 14.94
N VAL A 23 -11.91 -9.18 14.51
CA VAL A 23 -13.28 -9.16 15.07
C VAL A 23 -13.98 -10.51 14.86
N ILE A 24 -13.88 -11.08 13.65
CA ILE A 24 -14.45 -12.39 13.34
C ILE A 24 -13.83 -13.47 14.23
N ASN A 25 -12.50 -13.52 14.34
CA ASN A 25 -11.78 -14.49 15.16
C ASN A 25 -12.23 -14.44 16.63
N TRP A 26 -12.41 -13.22 17.17
CA TRP A 26 -12.93 -13.03 18.51
C TRP A 26 -14.35 -13.60 18.67
N MET A 27 -15.21 -13.40 17.68
CA MET A 27 -16.61 -13.85 17.72
C MET A 27 -16.77 -15.35 17.48
N THR A 28 -15.94 -15.98 16.66
CA THR A 28 -16.13 -17.38 16.25
C THR A 28 -15.29 -18.38 17.02
N SER A 29 -14.05 -18.05 17.40
CA SER A 29 -13.13 -19.00 18.02
C SER A 29 -12.11 -18.28 18.91
N PRO A 30 -12.50 -17.80 20.10
CA PRO A 30 -11.60 -17.06 20.99
C PRO A 30 -10.39 -17.88 21.48
N GLY A 31 -10.46 -19.22 21.41
CA GLY A 31 -9.36 -20.13 21.79
C GLY A 31 -8.33 -20.38 20.68
N ASP A 32 -8.71 -20.24 19.41
CA ASP A 32 -7.86 -20.58 18.26
C ASP A 32 -7.56 -19.34 17.43
N TRP A 33 -6.30 -18.89 17.45
CA TRP A 33 -5.85 -17.66 16.79
C TRP A 33 -5.44 -17.89 15.34
N TRP A 34 -6.33 -18.47 14.54
CA TRP A 34 -6.09 -18.71 13.11
C TRP A 34 -5.82 -17.41 12.34
N VAL A 35 -6.34 -16.27 12.83
CA VAL A 35 -6.12 -14.95 12.25
C VAL A 35 -4.64 -14.57 12.11
N GLN A 36 -3.73 -15.16 12.91
CA GLN A 36 -2.29 -14.90 12.83
C GLN A 36 -1.70 -15.24 11.45
N TRP A 37 -2.11 -16.36 10.86
CA TRP A 37 -1.63 -16.80 9.55
C TRP A 37 -2.13 -15.89 8.42
N ALA A 38 -3.39 -15.47 8.49
CA ALA A 38 -3.96 -14.51 7.57
C ALA A 38 -3.28 -13.14 7.71
N ALA A 39 -3.02 -12.70 8.95
CA ALA A 39 -2.34 -11.46 9.23
C ALA A 39 -0.91 -11.44 8.68
N LEU A 40 -0.16 -12.56 8.78
CA LEU A 40 1.16 -12.69 8.16
C LEU A 40 1.10 -12.58 6.63
N GLY A 41 0.18 -13.31 5.99
CA GLY A 41 0.02 -13.27 4.53
C GLY A 41 -0.35 -11.87 4.02
N ILE A 42 -1.32 -11.22 4.67
CA ILE A 42 -1.74 -9.85 4.34
C ILE A 42 -0.63 -8.85 4.64
N GLY A 43 0.09 -9.01 5.76
CA GLY A 43 1.19 -8.14 6.17
C GLY A 43 2.33 -8.12 5.13
N ILE A 44 2.76 -9.29 4.65
CA ILE A 44 3.81 -9.38 3.62
C ILE A 44 3.33 -8.71 2.31
N ALA A 45 2.10 -9.01 1.88
CA ALA A 45 1.53 -8.39 0.68
C ALA A 45 1.43 -6.86 0.81
N TRP A 46 1.08 -6.37 2.00
CA TRP A 46 0.97 -4.94 2.30
C TRP A 46 2.31 -4.22 2.25
N VAL A 47 3.36 -4.79 2.86
CA VAL A 47 4.72 -4.21 2.79
C VAL A 47 5.24 -4.13 1.36
N ILE A 48 5.03 -5.18 0.56
CA ILE A 48 5.42 -5.18 -0.85
C ILE A 48 4.64 -4.10 -1.62
N ALA A 49 3.34 -3.95 -1.37
CA ALA A 49 2.53 -2.90 -1.98
C ALA A 49 3.01 -1.49 -1.59
N LEU A 50 3.35 -1.28 -0.32
CA LEU A 50 3.91 -0.02 0.18
C LEU A 50 5.19 0.35 -0.55
N MET A 51 6.14 -0.59 -0.65
CA MET A 51 7.41 -0.37 -1.36
C MET A 51 7.21 0.00 -2.83
N ARG A 52 6.21 -0.60 -3.49
CA ARG A 52 5.86 -0.25 -4.88
C ARG A 52 5.30 1.16 -5.00
N VAL A 53 4.45 1.59 -4.06
CA VAL A 53 3.87 2.94 -4.04
C VAL A 53 4.95 3.98 -3.78
N ILE A 54 5.84 3.75 -2.82
CA ILE A 54 6.97 4.66 -2.52
C ILE A 54 7.86 4.83 -3.75
N ARG A 55 8.27 3.73 -4.40
CA ARG A 55 9.09 3.81 -5.64
C ARG A 55 8.39 4.59 -6.73
N ALA A 56 7.09 4.37 -6.93
CA ALA A 56 6.31 5.10 -7.93
C ALA A 56 6.22 6.60 -7.59
N ALA A 57 6.02 6.95 -6.32
CA ALA A 57 5.98 8.35 -5.86
C ALA A 57 7.33 9.06 -6.08
N ILE A 58 8.44 8.39 -5.79
CA ILE A 58 9.79 8.93 -6.03
C ILE A 58 10.03 9.15 -7.53
N LEU A 59 9.69 8.17 -8.38
CA LEU A 59 9.90 8.29 -9.82
C LEU A 59 9.05 9.41 -10.44
N VAL A 60 7.78 9.51 -10.06
CA VAL A 60 6.88 10.56 -10.56
C VAL A 60 7.27 11.93 -9.98
N GLY A 61 7.63 12.01 -8.70
CA GLY A 61 8.14 13.22 -8.06
C GLY A 61 9.43 13.72 -8.69
N GLY A 62 10.38 12.82 -8.95
CA GLY A 62 11.63 13.14 -9.63
C GLY A 62 11.41 13.62 -11.07
N ALA A 63 10.55 12.92 -11.83
CA ALA A 63 10.23 13.30 -13.20
C ALA A 63 9.54 14.68 -13.28
N THR A 64 8.60 14.97 -12.37
CA THR A 64 7.91 16.27 -12.30
C THR A 64 8.85 17.40 -11.90
N ALA A 65 9.75 17.18 -10.95
CA ALA A 65 10.78 18.16 -10.56
C ALA A 65 11.74 18.47 -11.73
N LEU A 66 12.20 17.45 -12.46
CA LEU A 66 13.04 17.63 -13.64
C LEU A 66 12.32 18.37 -14.77
N ALA A 67 11.06 18.03 -15.03
CA ALA A 67 10.24 18.71 -16.03
C ALA A 67 10.04 20.20 -15.67
N ALA A 68 9.75 20.50 -14.41
CA ALA A 68 9.60 21.88 -13.92
C ALA A 68 10.90 22.68 -14.07
N TRP A 69 12.05 22.08 -13.73
CA TRP A 69 13.36 22.71 -13.91
C TRP A 69 13.66 22.99 -15.39
N TRP A 70 13.39 22.02 -16.28
CA TRP A 70 13.66 22.17 -17.70
C TRP A 70 12.79 23.26 -18.35
N MET A 71 11.50 23.33 -17.98
CA MET A 71 10.60 24.40 -18.44
C MET A 71 11.04 25.78 -17.94
N LYS A 72 11.45 25.87 -16.67
CA LYS A 72 11.96 27.13 -16.09
C LYS A 72 13.23 27.61 -16.81
N ARG A 73 14.09 26.68 -17.24
CA ARG A 73 15.33 27.00 -17.96
C ARG A 73 15.11 27.42 -19.41
N ARG A 74 13.97 27.07 -20.01
CA ARG A 74 13.62 27.43 -21.39
C ARG A 74 12.90 28.78 -21.50
N SER A 75 12.38 29.29 -20.37
CA SER A 75 11.67 30.57 -20.27
C SER A 75 12.57 31.77 -19.90
N ASN A 76 13.83 31.51 -19.54
CA ASN A 76 14.91 32.50 -19.38
C ASN A 76 15.86 32.41 -20.56
#